data_AF-A0A417Y4G5-F1
#
_entry.id   AF-A0A417Y4G5-F1
#
_cell.length_a   1.000
_cell.length_b   1.000
_cell.length_c   1.000
_cell.angle_alpha   90.00
_cell.angle_beta   90.00
_cell.angle_gamma   90.00
#
_symmetry.space_group_name_H-M   'P 1'
#
loop_
_entity.id
_entity.type
_entity.pdbx_description
1 polymer ?
#
loop_
_entity_poly.entity_id
_entity_poly.type
_entity_poly.pdbx_seq_one_letter_code
_entity_poly.pdbx_strand_id
1 'polypeptide(L)'
;MTVHSHSLPERYGAPPRWRRFVLIGLVVVVVGVLAAVWTWITIAQSDPPVSSELISSEIVDDHTATAVIRVQWGDGPVDAQCTVRALAHDKAVVGQATFVPDQDAGPDYPVEIATERRATAVENIGCTAEGQPRPR
;
A
#
# COMPACT_ATOMS: atom_id res chain seq x y z
N MET A 1 56.78 -25.78 -33.12
CA MET A 1 56.65 -24.53 -32.33
C MET A 1 55.39 -24.63 -31.50
N THR A 2 55.52 -24.99 -30.22
CA THR A 2 54.42 -24.93 -29.25
C THR A 2 54.57 -23.62 -28.48
N VAL A 3 53.62 -22.69 -28.68
CA VAL A 3 53.59 -21.45 -27.92
C VAL A 3 53.16 -21.79 -26.50
N HIS A 4 54.08 -21.78 -25.54
CA HIS A 4 53.74 -21.82 -24.12
C HIS A 4 53.09 -20.50 -23.74
N SER A 5 51.76 -20.45 -23.78
CA SER A 5 51.01 -19.37 -23.14
C SER A 5 51.07 -19.60 -21.63
N HIS A 6 51.99 -18.93 -20.94
CA HIS A 6 52.00 -18.90 -19.48
C HIS A 6 50.64 -18.43 -18.99
N SER A 7 49.99 -19.24 -18.16
CA SER A 7 48.69 -18.89 -17.60
C SER A 7 48.88 -17.71 -16.63
N LEU A 8 47.98 -16.73 -16.65
CA LEU A 8 48.03 -15.56 -15.74
C LEU A 8 48.22 -15.94 -14.25
N PRO A 9 47.66 -17.06 -13.73
CA PRO A 9 47.91 -17.52 -12.37
C PRO A 9 49.39 -17.81 -12.05
N GLU A 10 50.18 -18.31 -13.01
CA GLU A 10 51.62 -18.55 -12.83
C GLU A 10 52.39 -17.24 -12.59
N ARG A 11 51.94 -16.13 -13.18
CA ARG A 11 52.64 -14.84 -13.14
C ARG A 11 52.21 -13.95 -11.98
N TYR A 12 50.94 -14.03 -11.57
CA TYR A 12 50.35 -13.10 -10.60
C TYR A 12 49.84 -13.78 -9.31
N GLY A 13 49.91 -15.11 -9.21
CA GLY A 13 49.40 -15.87 -8.08
C GLY A 13 47.88 -16.01 -8.10
N ALA A 14 47.38 -17.20 -7.78
CA ALA A 14 45.94 -17.44 -7.67
C ALA A 14 45.42 -16.94 -6.31
N PRO A 15 44.27 -16.22 -6.27
CA PRO A 15 43.66 -15.86 -5.00
C PRO A 15 43.28 -17.14 -4.24
N PRO A 16 43.45 -17.15 -2.91
CA PRO A 16 43.29 -18.37 -2.14
C PRO A 16 41.81 -18.76 -2.09
N ARG A 17 41.52 -20.06 -2.27
CA ARG A 17 40.15 -20.59 -2.46
C ARG A 17 39.21 -20.27 -1.29
N TRP A 18 39.74 -20.13 -0.07
CA TRP A 18 38.96 -19.74 1.12
C TRP A 18 38.29 -18.38 0.98
N ARG A 19 38.92 -17.42 0.30
CA ARG A 19 38.34 -16.09 0.04
C ARG A 19 37.06 -16.16 -0.78
N ARG A 20 36.97 -17.12 -1.72
CA ARG A 20 35.74 -17.38 -2.47
C ARG A 20 34.64 -17.91 -1.56
N PHE A 21 34.95 -18.83 -0.65
CA PHE A 21 33.96 -19.36 0.30
C PHE A 21 33.51 -18.30 1.31
N VAL A 22 34.41 -17.43 1.78
CA VAL A 22 34.06 -16.30 2.65
C VAL A 22 33.16 -15.31 1.92
N LEU A 23 33.47 -14.96 0.67
CA LEU A 23 32.62 -14.08 -0.13
C LEU A 23 31.23 -14.68 -0.36
N ILE A 24 31.14 -15.97 -0.70
CA ILE A 24 29.86 -16.66 -0.85
C ILE A 24 29.09 -16.66 0.46
N GLY A 25 29.74 -16.99 1.58
CA GLY A 25 29.11 -16.96 2.90
C GLY A 25 28.57 -15.58 3.26
N LEU A 26 29.36 -14.53 3.01
CA LEU A 26 28.94 -13.15 3.24
C LEU A 26 27.74 -12.77 2.36
N VAL A 27 27.74 -13.13 1.08
CA VAL A 27 26.61 -12.89 0.18
C VAL A 27 25.35 -13.62 0.67
N VAL A 28 25.47 -14.88 1.07
CA VAL A 28 24.34 -15.67 1.60
C VAL A 28 23.77 -15.03 2.86
N VAL A 29 24.62 -14.57 3.79
CA VAL A 29 24.17 -13.89 5.01
C VAL A 29 23.44 -12.59 4.67
N VAL A 30 24.01 -11.75 3.79
CA VAL A 30 23.38 -10.48 3.39
C VAL A 30 22.03 -10.72 2.73
N VAL A 31 21.96 -11.66 1.78
CA VAL A 31 20.70 -12.01 1.10
C VAL A 31 19.69 -12.58 2.09
N GLY A 32 20.11 -13.43 3.03
CA GLY A 32 19.25 -13.99 4.07
C GLY A 32 18.65 -12.91 4.98
N VAL A 33 19.47 -11.94 5.41
CA VAL A 33 18.99 -10.81 6.23
C VAL A 33 18.01 -9.94 5.46
N LEU A 34 18.33 -9.60 4.20
CA LEU A 34 17.43 -8.82 3.35
C LEU A 34 16.10 -9.53 3.13
N ALA A 35 16.11 -10.84 2.87
CA ALA A 35 14.90 -11.63 2.73
C ALA A 35 14.06 -11.63 4.01
N ALA A 36 14.68 -11.83 5.17
CA ALA A 36 13.99 -11.82 6.46
C ALA A 36 13.34 -10.46 6.76
N VAL A 37 14.08 -9.37 6.55
CA VAL A 37 13.55 -8.00 6.71
C VAL A 37 12.41 -7.75 5.74
N TRP A 38 12.56 -8.19 4.48
CA TRP A 38 11.53 -8.00 3.47
C TRP A 38 10.24 -8.73 3.86
N THR A 39 10.33 -10.01 4.26
CA THR A 39 9.18 -10.81 4.75
C THR A 39 8.51 -10.16 5.96
N TRP A 40 9.28 -9.67 6.93
CA TRP A 40 8.72 -8.97 8.09
C TRP A 40 7.90 -7.73 7.67
N ILE A 41 8.46 -6.91 6.77
CA ILE A 41 7.77 -5.71 6.27
C ILE A 41 6.50 -6.09 5.52
N THR A 42 6.52 -7.16 4.72
CA THR A 42 5.34 -7.59 3.96
C THR A 42 4.22 -7.98 4.91
N ILE A 43 4.50 -8.86 5.90
CA ILE A 43 3.50 -9.33 6.87
C ILE A 43 2.95 -8.16 7.69
N ALA A 44 3.83 -7.28 8.19
CA ALA A 44 3.42 -6.16 9.03
C ALA A 44 2.57 -5.10 8.29
N GLN A 45 2.62 -5.06 6.95
CA GLN A 45 1.83 -4.13 6.13
C GLN A 45 0.61 -4.78 5.47
N SER A 46 0.44 -6.10 5.59
CA SER A 46 -0.66 -6.82 4.97
C SER A 46 -1.99 -6.68 5.71
N ASP A 47 -1.97 -6.30 6.99
CA ASP A 47 -3.16 -6.24 7.84
C ASP A 47 -3.36 -4.83 8.42
N PRO A 48 -3.97 -3.90 7.66
CA PRO A 48 -4.29 -2.58 8.19
C PRO A 48 -5.43 -2.68 9.21
N PRO A 49 -5.35 -1.94 10.34
CA PRO A 49 -6.42 -1.87 11.34
C PRO A 49 -7.81 -1.56 10.76
N VAL A 50 -7.86 -0.70 9.74
CA VAL A 50 -9.07 -0.40 8.98
C VAL A 50 -8.77 -0.21 7.50
N SER A 51 -9.66 -0.72 6.65
CA SER A 51 -9.64 -0.50 5.20
C SER A 51 -11.03 -0.17 4.69
N SER A 52 -11.09 0.49 3.54
CA SER A 52 -12.38 0.82 2.92
C SER A 52 -12.39 0.67 1.42
N GLU A 53 -13.57 0.34 0.90
CA GLU A 53 -13.79 0.10 -0.51
C GLU A 53 -15.05 0.82 -0.98
N LEU A 54 -15.00 1.46 -2.14
CA LEU A 54 -16.17 2.04 -2.79
C LEU A 54 -16.97 0.93 -3.47
N ILE A 55 -18.17 0.64 -2.98
CA ILE A 55 -19.05 -0.38 -3.56
C ILE A 55 -19.88 0.20 -4.69
N SER A 56 -20.46 1.39 -4.47
CA SER A 56 -21.26 2.08 -5.48
C SER A 56 -21.19 3.59 -5.29
N SER A 57 -21.43 4.30 -6.39
CA SER A 57 -21.57 5.75 -6.40
C SER A 57 -22.69 6.15 -7.35
N GLU A 58 -23.47 7.15 -6.96
CA GLU A 58 -24.54 7.73 -7.76
C GLU A 58 -24.45 9.26 -7.71
N ILE A 59 -24.70 9.89 -8.86
CA ILE A 59 -24.73 11.35 -8.99
C ILE A 59 -26.21 11.73 -9.01
N VAL A 60 -26.69 12.30 -7.90
CA VAL A 60 -28.11 12.59 -7.71
C VAL A 60 -28.48 13.86 -8.47
N ASP A 61 -27.70 14.94 -8.29
CA ASP A 61 -27.92 16.23 -8.94
C ASP A 61 -26.62 17.05 -9.09
N ASP A 62 -26.74 18.36 -9.38
CA ASP A 62 -25.60 19.26 -9.57
C ASP A 62 -24.83 19.55 -8.27
N HIS A 63 -25.44 19.30 -7.11
CA HIS A 63 -24.91 19.64 -5.79
C HIS A 63 -24.87 18.45 -4.83
N THR A 64 -25.20 17.24 -5.30
CA THR A 64 -25.32 16.05 -4.46
C THR A 64 -24.83 14.81 -5.19
N ALA A 65 -23.92 14.09 -4.55
CA ALA A 65 -23.52 12.73 -4.93
C ALA A 65 -23.65 11.80 -3.72
N THR A 66 -24.01 10.55 -3.95
CA THR A 66 -24.08 9.52 -2.92
C THR A 66 -23.11 8.40 -3.22
N ALA A 67 -22.60 7.77 -2.16
CA ALA A 67 -21.72 6.61 -2.29
C ALA A 67 -21.97 5.61 -1.17
N VAL A 68 -21.80 4.32 -1.48
CA VAL A 68 -21.79 3.26 -0.49
C VAL A 68 -20.36 2.81 -0.29
N ILE A 69 -19.85 3.03 0.92
CA ILE A 69 -18.48 2.65 1.32
C ILE A 69 -18.57 1.44 2.21
N ARG A 70 -17.88 0.37 1.82
CA ARG A 70 -17.67 -0.78 2.68
C ARG A 70 -16.46 -0.53 3.57
N VAL A 71 -16.63 -0.65 4.87
CA VAL A 71 -15.54 -0.55 5.84
C VAL A 71 -15.26 -1.95 6.39
N GLN A 72 -13.97 -2.30 6.45
CA GLN A 72 -13.50 -3.57 7.01
C GLN A 72 -12.46 -3.27 8.08
N TRP A 73 -12.65 -3.86 9.26
CA TRP A 73 -11.71 -3.79 10.37
C TRP A 73 -10.83 -5.04 10.38
N GLY A 74 -9.57 -4.86 10.74
CA GLY A 74 -8.62 -5.95 10.98
C GLY A 74 -8.80 -6.55 12.38
N ASP A 75 -7.69 -6.77 13.08
CA ASP A 75 -7.67 -7.36 14.42
C ASP A 75 -8.14 -6.38 15.53
N GLY A 76 -9.45 -6.14 15.57
CA GLY A 76 -10.16 -5.50 16.69
C GLY A 76 -10.80 -4.15 16.39
N PRO A 77 -11.69 -3.69 17.29
CA PRO A 77 -12.39 -2.43 17.11
C PRO A 77 -11.43 -1.25 17.23
N VAL A 78 -11.41 -0.39 16.21
CA VAL A 78 -10.65 0.87 16.21
C VAL A 78 -11.54 2.03 15.81
N ASP A 79 -11.30 3.19 16.40
CA ASP A 79 -11.95 4.44 16.00
C ASP A 79 -11.43 4.86 14.62
N ALA A 80 -12.25 4.59 13.60
CA ALA A 80 -11.93 4.89 12.22
C ALA A 80 -12.55 6.22 11.79
N GLN A 81 -11.85 6.92 10.90
CA GLN A 81 -12.37 8.10 10.21
C GLN A 81 -12.14 7.94 8.72
N CYS A 82 -13.24 7.93 7.95
CA CYS A 82 -13.24 7.63 6.53
C CYS A 82 -13.54 8.89 5.72
N THR A 83 -12.84 9.07 4.61
CA THR A 83 -13.00 10.24 3.75
C THR A 83 -13.32 9.83 2.32
N VAL A 84 -14.32 10.49 1.74
CA VAL A 84 -14.73 10.31 0.34
C VAL A 84 -14.76 11.66 -0.36
N ARG A 85 -14.47 11.66 -1.66
CA ARG A 85 -14.45 12.87 -2.48
C ARG A 85 -15.26 12.70 -3.75
N ALA A 86 -15.96 13.75 -4.13
CA ALA A 86 -16.61 13.86 -5.43
C ALA A 86 -15.69 14.62 -6.39
N LEU A 87 -15.59 14.13 -7.62
CA LEU A 87 -14.78 14.69 -8.69
C LEU A 87 -15.68 15.08 -9.86
N ALA A 88 -15.40 16.21 -10.50
CA ALA A 88 -16.04 16.56 -11.76
C ALA A 88 -15.29 15.99 -12.96
N HIS A 89 -15.79 16.29 -14.17
CA HIS A 89 -15.25 15.75 -15.42
C HIS A 89 -13.78 16.14 -15.67
N ASP A 90 -13.36 17.31 -15.17
CA ASP A 90 -11.98 17.81 -15.20
C ASP A 90 -11.09 17.23 -14.10
N LYS A 91 -11.60 16.30 -13.30
CA LYS A 91 -10.96 15.68 -12.12
C LYS A 91 -10.67 16.64 -10.98
N ALA A 92 -11.21 17.86 -11.00
CA ALA A 92 -11.15 18.71 -9.82
C ALA A 92 -12.13 18.21 -8.76
N VAL A 93 -11.70 18.31 -7.50
CA VAL A 93 -12.51 17.96 -6.33
C VAL A 93 -13.62 18.99 -6.18
N VAL A 94 -14.85 18.53 -6.14
CA VAL A 94 -16.06 19.38 -6.04
C VAL A 94 -16.84 19.15 -4.76
N GLY A 95 -16.50 18.13 -4.00
CA GLY A 95 -17.09 17.84 -2.70
C GLY A 95 -16.24 16.86 -1.92
N GLN A 96 -16.35 16.92 -0.61
CA GLN A 96 -15.70 15.97 0.30
C GLN A 96 -16.62 15.72 1.49
N ALA A 97 -16.75 14.47 1.90
CA ALA A 97 -17.40 14.09 3.13
C ALA A 97 -16.45 13.23 3.97
N THR A 98 -16.51 13.43 5.29
CA THR A 98 -15.79 12.64 6.27
C THR A 98 -16.80 12.13 7.28
N PHE A 99 -16.74 10.84 7.59
CA PHE A 99 -17.66 10.18 8.51
C PHE A 99 -16.92 9.19 9.42
N VAL A 100 -17.54 8.86 10.54
CA VAL A 100 -17.06 7.86 11.50
C VAL A 100 -17.99 6.64 11.37
N PRO A 101 -17.53 5.50 10.83
CA PRO A 101 -18.33 4.31 10.73
C PRO A 101 -18.59 3.69 12.11
N ASP A 102 -19.83 3.30 12.36
CA ASP A 102 -20.24 2.57 13.56
C ASP A 102 -20.18 1.06 13.30
N GLN A 103 -19.30 0.34 14.00
CA GLN A 103 -19.08 -1.10 13.83
C GLN A 103 -20.33 -1.95 14.02
N ASP A 104 -21.30 -1.48 14.81
CA ASP A 104 -22.55 -2.21 15.06
C ASP A 104 -23.58 -2.04 13.95
N ALA A 105 -23.40 -1.06 13.05
CA ALA A 105 -24.35 -0.73 11.97
C ALA A 105 -24.19 -1.62 10.71
N GLY A 106 -23.16 -2.49 10.67
CA GLY A 106 -22.83 -3.34 9.53
C GLY A 106 -21.72 -2.74 8.64
N PRO A 107 -21.29 -3.46 7.59
CA PRO A 107 -20.10 -3.09 6.83
C PRO A 107 -20.31 -1.98 5.80
N ASP A 108 -21.54 -1.73 5.36
CA ASP A 108 -21.85 -0.86 4.22
C ASP A 108 -22.47 0.47 4.67
N TYR A 109 -21.79 1.57 4.40
CA TYR A 109 -22.15 2.91 4.84
C TYR A 109 -22.58 3.78 3.66
N PRO A 110 -23.86 4.17 3.57
CA PRO A 110 -24.30 5.19 2.63
C PRO A 110 -23.85 6.57 3.10
N VAL A 111 -23.17 7.30 2.24
CA VAL A 111 -22.61 8.63 2.50
C VAL A 111 -23.12 9.59 1.45
N GLU A 112 -23.65 10.72 1.90
CA GLU A 112 -24.01 11.85 1.05
C GLU A 112 -22.86 12.85 1.01
N ILE A 113 -22.53 13.32 -0.20
CA ILE A 113 -21.45 14.25 -0.46
C ILE A 113 -22.07 15.50 -1.10
N ALA A 114 -22.07 16.60 -0.35
CA ALA A 114 -22.44 17.90 -0.88
C ALA A 114 -21.36 18.39 -1.86
N THR A 115 -21.77 18.81 -3.06
CA THR A 115 -20.88 19.26 -4.13
C THR A 115 -21.14 20.72 -4.52
N GLU A 116 -20.07 21.45 -4.82
CA GLU A 116 -20.16 22.84 -5.29
C GLU A 116 -20.67 22.94 -6.74
N ARG A 117 -20.50 21.86 -7.52
CA ARG A 117 -20.95 21.70 -8.92
C ARG A 117 -21.06 20.22 -9.26
N ARG A 118 -21.67 19.91 -10.41
CA ARG A 118 -21.98 18.52 -10.80
C ARG A 118 -20.73 17.64 -10.78
N ALA A 119 -20.80 16.58 -9.98
CA ALA A 119 -19.82 15.51 -9.97
C ALA A 119 -20.06 14.55 -11.14
N THR A 120 -19.00 13.85 -11.54
CA THR A 120 -19.05 12.76 -12.53
C THR A 120 -18.47 11.46 -11.98
N ALA A 121 -17.74 11.52 -10.87
CA ALA A 121 -17.17 10.36 -10.20
C ALA A 121 -17.09 10.61 -8.69
N VAL A 122 -17.08 9.52 -7.92
CA VAL A 122 -16.74 9.53 -6.50
C VAL A 122 -15.50 8.67 -6.30
N GLU A 123 -14.59 9.14 -5.46
CA GLU A 123 -13.37 8.47 -5.07
C GLU A 123 -13.38 8.22 -3.56
N ASN A 124 -13.06 7.01 -3.15
CA ASN A 124 -12.76 6.70 -1.77
C ASN A 124 -11.29 7.04 -1.49
N ILE A 125 -11.03 7.99 -0.58
CA ILE A 125 -9.68 8.35 -0.16
C ILE A 125 -9.11 7.31 0.81
N GLY A 126 -9.98 6.67 1.58
CA GLY A 126 -9.67 5.62 2.54
C GLY A 126 -10.07 5.99 3.97
N CYS A 127 -9.87 5.04 4.88
CA CYS A 127 -10.05 5.24 6.31
C CYS A 127 -8.70 5.33 7.05
N THR A 128 -8.65 6.18 8.06
CA THR A 128 -7.56 6.29 9.02
C THR A 128 -8.01 5.85 10.41
N ALA A 129 -7.09 5.34 11.22
CA ALA A 129 -7.32 4.97 12.62
C ALA A 129 -6.12 5.37 13.47
N GLU A 130 -6.23 5.25 14.79
CA GLU A 130 -5.08 5.45 15.68
C GLU A 130 -3.95 4.46 15.32
N GLY A 131 -2.72 4.96 15.15
CA GLY A 131 -1.59 4.17 14.65
C GLY A 131 -1.55 3.96 13.12
N GLN A 132 -2.62 4.30 12.39
CA GLN A 132 -2.72 4.28 10.93
C GLN A 132 -2.99 5.70 10.38
N PRO A 133 -1.95 6.54 10.24
CA PRO A 133 -2.12 7.92 9.75
C PRO A 133 -2.35 8.01 8.24
N ARG A 134 -2.08 6.92 7.48
CA ARG A 134 -2.34 6.87 6.04
C ARG A 134 -3.69 6.23 5.77
N PRO A 135 -4.54 6.86 4.95
CA PRO A 135 -5.81 6.27 4.58
C PRO A 135 -5.59 5.02 3.71
N ARG A 136 -6.43 3.99 3.95
CA ARG A 136 -6.44 2.72 3.23
C ARG A 136 -7.84 2.32 2.78
#